data_AF-A0A1C6BBP5-F1
#
_entry.id   AF-A0A1C6BBP5-F1
#
_cell.length_a   1.000
_cell.length_b   1.000
_cell.length_c   1.000
_cell.angle_alpha   90.00
_cell.angle_beta   90.00
_cell.angle_gamma   90.00
#
_symmetry.space_group_name_H-M   'P 1'
#
loop_
_entity.id
_entity.type
_entity.pdbx_description
1 polymer ?
#
loop_
_entity_poly.entity_id
_entity_poly.type
_entity_poly.pdbx_seq_one_letter_code
_entity_poly.pdbx_strand_id
1 'polypeptide(L)'
;MEAFLSGAELAGRQKKKKLVELDVAKLNEQLRRVNVVFVAGNISDEEYAEQVAEIKRKLEKAKQAEKDERPPDLKILKQFLKSDFASIYATLSKEDKRRMWRSIIEEIYIDGIHPCGIKFRA
;
A
#
# COMPACT_ATOMS: atom_id res chain seq x y z
N MET A 1 16.58 1.84 -18.11
CA MET A 1 15.68 2.63 -17.23
C MET A 1 14.56 1.79 -16.61
N GLU A 2 14.00 0.79 -17.30
CA GLU A 2 12.96 -0.11 -16.74
C GLU A 2 13.41 -0.89 -15.48
N ALA A 3 14.67 -1.31 -15.42
CA ALA A 3 15.22 -2.01 -14.25
C ALA A 3 15.25 -1.15 -12.97
N PHE A 4 15.39 0.18 -13.12
CA PHE A 4 15.55 1.09 -11.98
C PHE A 4 14.22 1.41 -11.30
N LEU A 5 13.15 1.60 -12.10
CA LEU A 5 11.79 1.78 -11.59
C LEU A 5 11.27 0.49 -10.96
N SER A 6 11.48 -0.67 -11.60
CA SER A 6 11.08 -1.95 -11.03
C SER A 6 11.80 -2.27 -9.73
N GLY A 7 13.08 -1.89 -9.58
CA GLY A 7 13.84 -2.13 -8.35
C GLY A 7 13.35 -1.30 -7.16
N ALA A 8 13.03 -0.02 -7.36
CA ALA A 8 12.53 0.86 -6.30
C ALA A 8 11.13 0.47 -5.82
N GLU A 9 10.23 0.11 -6.73
CA GLU A 9 8.88 -0.39 -6.40
C GLU A 9 8.93 -1.71 -5.63
N LEU A 10 9.81 -2.63 -6.02
CA LEU A 10 9.99 -3.91 -5.33
C LEU A 10 10.62 -3.74 -3.95
N ALA A 11 11.62 -2.87 -3.80
CA ALA A 11 12.27 -2.62 -2.51
C ALA A 11 11.33 -1.94 -1.50
N GLY A 12 10.54 -0.95 -1.93
CA GLY A 12 9.53 -0.30 -1.09
C GLY A 12 8.43 -1.28 -0.65
N ARG A 13 7.93 -2.11 -1.58
CA ARG A 13 6.92 -3.14 -1.29
C ARG A 13 7.45 -4.23 -0.37
N GLN A 14 8.70 -4.66 -0.54
CA GLN A 14 9.33 -5.64 0.34
C GLN A 14 9.53 -5.10 1.76
N LYS A 15 9.96 -3.83 1.92
CA LYS A 15 10.10 -3.20 3.24
C LYS A 15 8.75 -3.07 3.95
N LYS A 16 7.71 -2.60 3.25
CA LYS A 16 6.36 -2.47 3.80
C LYS A 16 5.75 -3.81 4.18
N LYS A 17 5.85 -4.83 3.31
CA LYS A 17 5.40 -6.20 3.63
C LYS A 17 6.08 -6.77 4.87
N LYS A 18 7.41 -6.61 4.97
CA LYS A 18 8.16 -7.05 6.16
C LYS A 18 7.69 -6.35 7.44
N LEU A 19 7.35 -5.06 7.38
CA LEU A 19 6.82 -4.32 8.52
C LEU A 19 5.42 -4.82 8.92
N VAL A 20 4.54 -5.06 7.95
CA VAL A 20 3.20 -5.62 8.20
C VAL A 20 3.31 -7.04 8.76
N GLU A 21 4.17 -7.91 8.21
CA GLU A 21 4.44 -9.24 8.76
C GLU A 21 4.95 -9.19 10.21
N LEU A 22 5.87 -8.27 10.51
CA LEU A 22 6.40 -8.08 11.85
C LEU A 22 5.30 -7.62 12.83
N ASP A 23 4.40 -6.74 12.38
CA ASP A 23 3.30 -6.24 13.19
C ASP A 23 2.24 -7.33 13.45
N VAL A 24 1.88 -8.10 12.42
CA VAL A 24 0.99 -9.26 12.54
C VAL A 24 1.59 -10.33 13.45
N ALA A 25 2.90 -10.58 13.36
CA ALA A 25 3.59 -11.53 14.24
C ALA A 25 3.55 -11.08 15.71
N LYS A 26 3.75 -9.78 15.98
CA LYS A 26 3.62 -9.21 17.33
C LYS A 26 2.20 -9.33 17.87
N LEU A 27 1.19 -9.04 17.07
CA LEU A 27 -0.23 -9.17 17.46
C LEU A 27 -0.60 -10.64 17.76
N ASN A 28 -0.09 -11.59 16.98
CA ASN A 28 -0.28 -13.03 17.24
C ASN A 28 0.41 -13.49 18.52
N GLU A 29 1.60 -12.98 18.82
CA GLU A 29 2.30 -13.28 20.07
C GLU A 29 1.56 -12.71 21.28
N GLN A 30 1.02 -11.49 21.17
CA GLN A 30 0.14 -10.92 22.20
C GLN A 30 -1.10 -11.79 22.44
N LEU A 31 -1.74 -12.29 21.37
CA LEU A 31 -2.88 -13.20 21.49
C LEU A 31 -2.52 -14.49 22.24
N ARG A 32 -1.35 -15.08 21.95
CA ARG A 32 -0.86 -16.27 22.66
C ARG A 32 -0.67 -16.01 24.15
N ARG A 33 -0.06 -14.87 24.51
CA ARG A 33 0.17 -14.51 25.92
C ARG A 33 -1.12 -14.31 26.68
N VAL A 34 -2.08 -13.59 26.10
CA VAL A 34 -3.41 -13.39 26.69
C VAL A 34 -4.11 -14.74 26.93
N ASN A 35 -4.00 -15.68 25.99
CA ASN A 35 -4.57 -17.02 26.16
C ASN A 35 -3.89 -17.81 27.30
N VAL A 36 -2.56 -17.70 27.46
CA VAL A 36 -1.85 -18.33 28.60
C VAL A 36 -2.29 -17.72 29.93
N VAL A 37 -2.44 -16.39 30.00
CA VAL A 37 -2.90 -15.69 31.22
C VAL A 37 -4.33 -16.08 31.58
N PHE A 38 -5.21 -16.24 30.59
CA PHE A 38 -6.58 -16.72 30.78
C PHE A 38 -6.63 -18.16 31.30
N VAL A 39 -5.88 -19.08 30.68
CA VAL A 39 -5.80 -20.48 31.12
C VAL A 39 -5.22 -20.60 32.55
N ALA A 40 -4.32 -19.69 32.92
CA ALA A 40 -3.79 -19.60 34.28
C ALA A 40 -4.81 -19.04 35.30
N GLY A 41 -6.00 -18.60 34.86
CA GLY A 41 -7.06 -18.09 35.72
C GLY A 41 -6.82 -16.68 36.27
N ASN A 42 -5.88 -15.93 35.69
CA ASN A 42 -5.48 -14.61 36.19
C ASN A 42 -6.36 -13.45 35.70
N ILE A 43 -7.23 -13.70 34.72
CA ILE A 43 -8.14 -12.70 34.14
C ILE A 43 -9.54 -13.27 33.99
N SER A 44 -10.53 -12.40 34.10
CA SER A 44 -11.95 -12.75 33.93
C SER A 44 -12.26 -13.06 32.46
N ASP A 45 -13.35 -13.78 32.20
CA ASP A 45 -13.83 -14.05 30.83
C ASP A 45 -14.16 -12.77 30.04
N GLU A 46 -14.70 -11.77 30.73
CA GLU A 46 -15.03 -10.46 30.15
C GLU A 46 -13.76 -9.72 29.68
N GLU A 47 -12.73 -9.64 30.54
CA GLU A 47 -11.45 -9.01 30.22
C GLU A 47 -10.69 -9.74 29.10
N TYR A 48 -10.82 -11.06 29.04
CA TYR A 48 -10.25 -11.86 27.94
C TYR A 48 -10.94 -11.53 26.61
N ALA A 49 -12.28 -11.47 26.60
CA ALA A 49 -13.05 -11.18 25.41
C ALA A 49 -12.73 -9.79 24.83
N GLU A 50 -12.60 -8.78 25.68
CA GLU A 50 -12.25 -7.41 25.28
C GLU A 50 -10.86 -7.33 24.64
N GLN A 51 -9.84 -7.92 25.28
CA GLN A 51 -8.46 -7.91 24.77
C GLN A 51 -8.32 -8.68 23.46
N VAL A 52 -8.97 -9.84 23.35
CA VAL A 52 -8.98 -10.62 22.10
C VAL A 52 -9.71 -9.86 21.00
N ALA A 53 -10.81 -9.18 21.30
CA ALA A 53 -11.53 -8.37 20.32
C ALA A 53 -10.68 -7.19 19.81
N GLU A 54 -9.95 -6.51 20.70
CA GLU A 54 -9.05 -5.43 20.31
C GLU A 54 -7.89 -5.92 19.41
N ILE A 55 -7.24 -7.03 19.78
CA ILE A 55 -6.15 -7.62 19.00
C ILE A 55 -6.66 -8.06 17.61
N LYS A 56 -7.85 -8.68 17.56
CA LYS A 56 -8.49 -9.07 16.29
C LYS A 56 -8.80 -7.85 15.42
N ARG A 57 -9.34 -6.77 15.98
CA ARG A 57 -9.59 -5.50 15.26
C ARG A 57 -8.31 -4.91 14.68
N LYS A 58 -7.22 -4.89 15.45
CA LYS A 58 -5.90 -4.42 14.96
C LYS A 58 -5.39 -5.29 13.81
N LEU A 59 -5.59 -6.61 13.90
CA LEU A 59 -5.18 -7.57 12.88
C LEU A 59 -6.01 -7.44 11.59
N GLU A 60 -7.32 -7.19 11.70
CA GLU A 60 -8.16 -6.86 10.55
C GLU A 60 -7.76 -5.52 9.93
N LYS A 61 -7.46 -4.50 10.73
CA LYS A 61 -6.99 -3.20 10.22
C LYS A 61 -5.65 -3.31 9.48
N ALA A 62 -4.71 -4.12 9.99
CA ALA A 62 -3.45 -4.41 9.32
C ALA A 62 -3.64 -5.15 7.99
N LYS A 63 -4.54 -6.16 7.96
CA LYS A 63 -4.91 -6.87 6.72
C LYS A 63 -5.64 -5.95 5.73
N GLN A 64 -6.50 -5.07 6.22
CA GLN A 64 -7.24 -4.12 5.39
C GLN A 64 -6.29 -3.07 4.80
N ALA A 65 -5.31 -2.58 5.56
CA ALA A 65 -4.26 -1.70 5.05
C ALA A 65 -3.45 -2.36 3.92
N GLU A 66 -3.14 -3.65 4.03
CA GLU A 66 -2.49 -4.41 2.95
C GLU A 66 -3.40 -4.58 1.71
N LYS A 67 -4.71 -4.62 1.90
CA LYS A 67 -5.71 -4.84 0.84
C LYS A 67 -6.18 -3.54 0.16
N ASP A 68 -6.14 -2.41 0.87
CA ASP A 68 -6.46 -1.08 0.37
C ASP A 68 -5.31 -0.51 -0.49
N GLU A 69 -4.08 -0.98 -0.27
CA GLU A 69 -2.96 -0.85 -1.23
C GLU A 69 -3.12 -1.78 -2.45
N ARG A 70 -4.35 -2.00 -2.95
CA ARG A 70 -4.53 -2.56 -4.30
C ARG A 70 -3.72 -1.65 -5.23
N PRO A 71 -2.66 -2.16 -5.87
CA PRO A 71 -1.84 -1.33 -6.72
C PRO A 71 -2.79 -0.72 -7.76
N PRO A 72 -2.83 0.62 -7.91
CA PRO A 72 -3.60 1.22 -9.00
C PRO A 72 -3.23 0.48 -10.27
N ASP A 73 -4.19 0.19 -11.14
CA ASP A 73 -3.98 -0.65 -12.33
C ASP A 73 -3.01 0.04 -13.32
N LEU A 74 -1.72 0.00 -13.02
CA LEU A 74 -0.61 0.51 -13.83
C LEU A 74 -0.42 -0.35 -15.10
N LYS A 75 -1.28 -1.34 -15.34
CA LYS A 75 -1.27 -2.15 -16.56
C LYS A 75 -1.49 -1.29 -17.80
N ILE A 76 -2.42 -0.33 -17.73
CA ILE A 76 -2.73 0.60 -18.83
C ILE A 76 -1.50 1.48 -19.08
N LEU A 77 -0.92 2.05 -18.02
CA LEU A 77 0.28 2.87 -18.12
C LEU A 77 1.48 2.08 -18.68
N LYS A 78 1.67 0.83 -18.23
CA LYS A 78 2.76 -0.05 -18.72
C LYS A 78 2.58 -0.48 -20.17
N GLN A 79 1.35 -0.72 -20.63
CA GLN A 79 1.08 -1.01 -22.04
C GLN A 79 1.29 0.22 -22.91
N PHE A 80 0.88 1.40 -22.43
CA PHE A 80 1.06 2.66 -23.15
C PHE A 80 2.54 3.06 -23.26
N LEU A 81 3.33 2.87 -22.20
CA LEU A 81 4.76 3.20 -22.20
C LEU A 81 5.61 2.25 -23.08
N LYS A 82 5.11 1.05 -23.37
CA LYS A 82 5.80 0.07 -24.24
C LYS A 82 5.77 0.43 -25.72
N SER A 83 4.81 1.23 -26.17
CA SER A 83 4.64 1.57 -27.58
C SER A 83 5.20 2.96 -27.86
N ASP A 84 6.46 3.03 -28.33
CA ASP A 84 7.11 4.23 -28.92
C ASP A 84 6.83 5.59 -28.26
N PHE A 85 6.56 5.57 -26.95
CA PHE A 85 6.12 6.74 -26.20
C PHE A 85 7.16 7.84 -26.23
N ALA A 86 8.45 7.48 -26.15
CA ALA A 86 9.55 8.44 -26.15
C ALA A 86 9.60 9.25 -27.46
N SER A 87 9.40 8.58 -28.60
CA SER A 87 9.42 9.18 -29.93
C SER A 87 8.23 10.12 -30.14
N ILE A 88 7.03 9.69 -29.74
CA ILE A 88 5.80 10.48 -29.84
C ILE A 88 5.83 11.66 -28.86
N TYR A 89 6.28 11.43 -27.63
CA TYR A 89 6.42 12.48 -26.62
C TYR A 89 7.44 13.54 -27.03
N ALA A 90 8.52 13.17 -27.74
CA ALA A 90 9.49 14.13 -28.23
C ALA A 90 8.89 15.09 -29.28
N THR A 91 7.99 14.61 -30.14
CA THR A 91 7.35 15.41 -31.19
C THR A 91 6.16 16.25 -30.70
N LEU A 92 5.58 15.91 -29.54
CA LEU A 92 4.45 16.65 -28.98
C LEU A 92 4.85 18.04 -28.42
N SER A 93 3.97 19.01 -28.67
CA SER A 93 4.06 20.36 -28.10
C SER A 93 3.87 20.35 -26.57
N LYS A 94 4.26 21.42 -25.87
CA LYS A 94 4.07 21.54 -24.42
C LYS A 94 2.58 21.45 -24.03
N GLU A 95 1.69 21.88 -24.90
CA GLU A 95 0.25 21.89 -24.68
C GLU A 95 -0.33 20.48 -24.82
N ASP A 96 0.08 19.75 -25.86
CA ASP A 96 -0.33 18.36 -26.07
C ASP A 96 0.20 17.45 -24.96
N LYS A 97 1.41 17.70 -24.48
CA LYS A 97 1.97 17.03 -23.29
C LYS A 97 1.10 17.22 -22.06
N ARG A 98 0.65 18.46 -21.80
CA ARG A 98 -0.26 18.76 -20.69
C ARG A 98 -1.63 18.11 -20.86
N ARG A 99 -2.19 18.13 -22.07
CA ARG A 99 -3.49 17.52 -22.37
C ARG A 99 -3.44 16.01 -22.21
N MET A 100 -2.35 15.39 -22.63
CA MET A 100 -2.09 13.96 -22.44
C MET A 100 -2.04 13.59 -20.95
N TRP A 101 -1.21 14.30 -20.16
CA TRP A 101 -1.13 14.04 -18.72
C TRP A 101 -2.45 14.28 -17.98
N ARG A 102 -3.25 15.26 -18.40
CA ARG A 102 -4.62 15.48 -17.88
C ARG A 102 -5.60 14.36 -18.23
N SER A 103 -5.34 13.58 -19.28
CA SER A 103 -6.16 12.42 -19.62
C SER A 103 -5.82 11.20 -18.76
N ILE A 104 -4.57 11.11 -18.30
CA ILE A 104 -4.01 9.93 -17.61
C ILE A 104 -4.07 10.11 -16.09
N ILE A 105 -3.80 11.32 -15.60
CA ILE A 105 -3.72 11.65 -14.18
C ILE A 105 -5.02 12.35 -13.78
N GLU A 106 -5.73 11.76 -12.81
CA GLU A 106 -6.96 12.33 -12.26
C GLU A 106 -6.62 13.29 -11.12
N GLU A 107 -5.85 12.82 -10.13
CA GLU A 107 -5.50 13.62 -8.94
C GLU A 107 -4.03 13.41 -8.57
N ILE A 108 -3.35 14.47 -8.14
CA ILE A 108 -1.99 14.41 -7.59
C ILE A 108 -2.09 14.88 -6.15
N TYR A 109 -1.82 13.98 -5.20
CA TYR A 109 -1.73 14.32 -3.80
C TYR A 109 -0.36 14.93 -3.53
N ILE A 110 -0.36 16.19 -3.08
CA ILE A 110 0.85 16.94 -2.73
C ILE A 110 0.82 17.17 -1.23
N ASP A 111 1.87 16.71 -0.53
CA ASP A 111 2.07 17.01 0.88
C ASP A 111 3.24 17.98 1.00
N GLY A 112 2.92 19.26 1.26
CA GLY A 112 3.89 20.35 1.28
C GLY A 112 4.57 20.57 -0.07
N ILE A 113 5.85 20.18 -0.19
CA ILE A 113 6.69 20.36 -1.39
C ILE A 113 6.83 19.04 -2.18
N HIS A 114 6.42 17.90 -1.60
CA HIS A 114 6.65 16.58 -2.19
C HIS A 114 5.33 15.93 -2.66
N PRO A 115 5.25 15.46 -3.90
CA PRO A 115 4.10 14.68 -4.35
C PRO A 115 4.08 13.32 -3.64
N CYS A 116 3.05 13.10 -2.81
CA CYS A 116 2.91 11.92 -1.96
C CYS A 116 2.13 10.78 -2.63
N GLY A 117 1.38 11.06 -3.69
CA GLY A 117 0.64 10.04 -4.44
C GLY A 117 0.05 10.56 -5.74
N ILE A 118 -0.12 9.68 -6.72
CA ILE A 118 -0.78 9.99 -7.99
C ILE A 118 -1.93 9.00 -8.16
N LYS A 119 -3.14 9.54 -8.35
CA LYS A 119 -4.32 8.78 -8.73
C LYS A 119 -4.50 8.87 -10.24
N PHE A 120 -4.42 7.72 -10.89
CA PHE A 120 -4.62 7.60 -12.32
C PHE A 120 -6.11 7.48 -12.62
N ARG A 121 -6.54 8.11 -13.72
CA ARG A 121 -7.89 7.94 -14.26
C ARG A 121 -7.95 6.55 -14.89
N ALA A 122 -8.83 5.69 -14.38
CA ALA A 122 -9.06 4.34 -14.91
C ALA A 122 -9.92 4.39 -16.18
#